data_AF-V4LA76-F1
#
_entry.id   AF-V4LA76-F1
#
_cell.length_a   1.000
_cell.length_b   1.000
_cell.length_c   1.000
_cell.angle_alpha   90.00
_cell.angle_beta   90.00
_cell.angle_gamma   90.00
#
_symmetry.space_group_name_H-M   'P 1'
#
loop_
_entity.id
_entity.type
_entity.pdbx_description
1 polymer ?
#
loop_
_entity_poly.entity_id
_entity_poly.type
_entity_poly.pdbx_seq_one_letter_code
_entity_poly.pdbx_strand_id
1 'polypeptide(L)'
;MAAKKVEFASGDLISSLPDEVLGQILSLLPTKLVASTSILSKRWRNLLPLVHSLEFDDSGVKCSCFPSFLDAMDRTLVLLGDSPIKKVSLKRMSLIDEPRHNRLIYNMLQRGVLELHLSAVFPGMEPEFFFSKTLVKLTLSNGCYGQNNHPPGGVLFPALKTLSCFLGFAGADLPESLTSSPLLEELNLCNDDPLLPGWGKYIGGSSVQRLSTFYRSDDLEDHDGFTIETPNLVYLDYSSYVAKDYVFELDSLVEARLDLVLWKYNDNVPPKVPYSGYDSTKGNAWGDVTKLIAAVKNAVTLHLSADSLEAFHFCCKCKSMPVFNNLARLSFESHKERGWQVLPLLLKRSPNLETLVIKGLVHEITDRCGDVCVCVYEKKKKKKTKKPRKKKSCLLSCPVKVLMIYGYGGSCGELKQMRHFMENLRFLEVVKVRIQVDQQDKYLPIADELMKLLATASSKCKIHFI
;
A
#
# COMPACT_ATOMS: atom_id res chain seq x y z
N MET A 1 -66.23 31.56 10.45
CA MET A 1 -64.77 31.33 10.44
C MET A 1 -64.49 30.25 9.41
N ALA A 2 -63.92 30.61 8.27
CA ALA A 2 -63.61 29.68 7.20
C ALA A 2 -62.27 28.98 7.52
N ALA A 3 -62.29 27.64 7.51
CA ALA A 3 -61.09 26.83 7.68
C ALA A 3 -60.17 27.02 6.47
N LYS A 4 -58.98 27.57 6.71
CA LYS A 4 -57.88 27.61 5.75
C LYS A 4 -57.39 26.19 5.52
N LYS A 5 -57.75 25.62 4.36
CA LYS A 5 -57.16 24.37 3.86
C LYS A 5 -55.73 24.69 3.44
N VAL A 6 -54.74 24.21 4.18
CA VAL A 6 -53.34 24.26 3.78
C VAL A 6 -53.13 23.13 2.78
N GLU A 7 -53.02 23.47 1.50
CA GLU A 7 -52.53 22.55 0.47
C GLU A 7 -51.03 22.34 0.68
N PHE A 8 -50.66 21.17 1.22
CA PHE A 8 -49.31 20.66 1.00
C PHE A 8 -49.23 20.22 -0.45
N ALA A 9 -48.63 21.04 -1.30
CA ALA A 9 -48.16 20.60 -2.60
C ALA A 9 -47.16 19.46 -2.35
N SER A 10 -47.60 18.23 -2.62
CA SER A 10 -46.79 17.01 -2.67
C SER A 10 -45.82 17.08 -3.87
N GLY A 11 -44.96 18.08 -3.88
CA GLY A 11 -43.90 18.23 -4.87
C GLY A 11 -42.78 17.22 -4.56
N ASP A 12 -42.38 16.46 -5.58
CA ASP A 12 -41.18 15.63 -5.50
C ASP A 12 -39.98 16.50 -5.12
N LEU A 13 -39.45 16.26 -3.90
CA LEU A 13 -38.34 17.01 -3.31
C LEU A 13 -37.08 16.91 -4.18
N ILE A 14 -36.88 15.79 -4.88
CA ILE A 14 -35.73 15.59 -5.77
C ILE A 14 -35.88 16.49 -7.00
N SER A 15 -37.07 16.51 -7.60
CA SER A 15 -37.38 17.43 -8.70
C SER A 15 -37.37 18.91 -8.30
N SER A 16 -37.31 19.26 -7.02
CA SER A 16 -37.17 20.66 -6.58
C SER A 16 -35.72 21.18 -6.53
N LEU A 17 -34.73 20.28 -6.63
CA LEU A 17 -33.31 20.64 -6.57
C LEU A 17 -32.85 21.39 -7.83
N PRO A 18 -31.84 22.29 -7.74
CA PRO A 18 -31.20 22.90 -8.91
C PRO A 18 -30.52 21.86 -9.81
N ASP A 19 -30.45 22.16 -11.10
CA ASP A 19 -29.89 21.26 -12.11
C ASP A 19 -28.42 20.92 -11.83
N GLU A 20 -27.64 21.87 -11.33
CA GLU A 20 -26.23 21.68 -10.95
C GLU A 20 -26.08 20.67 -9.82
N VAL A 21 -26.98 20.70 -8.84
CA VAL A 21 -26.99 19.76 -7.71
C VAL A 21 -27.38 18.37 -8.21
N LEU A 22 -28.39 18.28 -9.07
CA LEU A 22 -28.78 17.01 -9.67
C LEU A 22 -27.66 16.43 -10.54
N GLY A 23 -26.94 17.26 -11.30
CA GLY A 23 -25.76 16.84 -12.07
C GLY A 23 -24.64 16.27 -11.21
N GLN A 24 -24.39 16.88 -10.04
CA GLN A 24 -23.43 16.34 -9.06
C GLN A 24 -23.90 15.01 -8.47
N ILE A 25 -25.18 14.89 -8.10
CA ILE A 25 -25.76 13.64 -7.61
C ILE A 25 -25.63 12.54 -8.66
N LEU A 26 -25.99 12.82 -9.91
CA LEU A 26 -25.87 11.89 -11.03
C LEU A 26 -24.41 11.47 -11.27
N SER A 27 -23.44 12.38 -11.07
CA SER A 27 -22.01 12.08 -11.20
C SER A 27 -21.48 11.11 -10.12
N LEU A 28 -22.26 10.82 -9.07
CA LEU A 28 -21.94 9.82 -8.05
C LEU A 28 -22.56 8.45 -8.34
N LEU A 29 -23.40 8.35 -9.38
CA LEU A 29 -24.11 7.12 -9.74
C LEU A 29 -23.40 6.39 -10.91
N PRO A 30 -23.53 5.05 -10.99
CA PRO A 30 -23.12 4.30 -12.17
C PRO A 30 -23.78 4.83 -13.45
N THR A 31 -23.02 4.94 -14.53
CA THR A 31 -23.48 5.55 -15.80
C THR A 31 -24.76 4.91 -16.35
N LYS A 32 -24.93 3.60 -16.16
CA LYS A 32 -26.16 2.88 -16.56
C LYS A 32 -27.42 3.44 -15.88
N LEU A 33 -27.33 3.79 -14.59
CA LEU A 33 -28.42 4.42 -13.86
C LEU A 33 -28.62 5.87 -14.28
N VAL A 34 -27.53 6.59 -14.53
CA VAL A 34 -27.59 7.97 -15.03
C VAL A 34 -28.32 8.02 -16.36
N ALA A 35 -27.94 7.17 -17.33
CA ALA A 35 -28.58 7.09 -18.63
C ALA A 35 -30.07 6.69 -18.53
N SER A 36 -30.44 5.83 -17.57
CA SER A 36 -31.85 5.47 -17.36
C SER A 36 -32.68 6.59 -16.75
N THR A 37 -32.08 7.58 -16.07
CA THR A 37 -32.85 8.76 -15.62
C THR A 37 -33.37 9.61 -16.80
N SER A 38 -32.77 9.51 -17.99
CA SER A 38 -33.16 10.28 -19.17
C SER A 38 -34.55 9.96 -19.73
N ILE A 39 -35.16 8.86 -19.28
CA ILE A 39 -36.55 8.50 -19.62
C ILE A 39 -37.57 9.10 -18.65
N LEU A 40 -37.15 9.62 -17.50
CA LEU A 40 -38.05 10.16 -16.47
C LEU A 40 -38.73 11.45 -16.93
N SER A 41 -37.97 12.38 -17.53
CA SER A 41 -38.52 13.59 -18.14
C SER A 41 -37.53 14.26 -19.10
N LYS A 42 -38.00 15.25 -19.86
CA LYS A 42 -37.13 16.10 -20.69
C LYS A 42 -36.07 16.82 -19.87
N ARG A 43 -36.39 17.22 -18.63
CA ARG A 43 -35.43 17.88 -17.73
C ARG A 43 -34.30 16.92 -17.36
N TRP A 44 -34.61 15.70 -16.95
CA TRP A 44 -33.58 14.70 -16.60
C TRP A 44 -32.66 14.35 -17.76
N ARG A 45 -33.18 14.34 -19.00
CA ARG A 45 -32.34 14.22 -20.20
C ARG A 45 -31.35 15.38 -20.36
N ASN A 46 -31.79 16.60 -20.06
CA ASN A 46 -30.97 17.81 -20.13
C ASN A 46 -29.98 17.96 -18.97
N LEU A 47 -30.06 17.11 -17.93
CA LEU A 47 -29.08 17.05 -16.85
C LEU A 47 -27.83 16.25 -17.22
N LEU A 48 -27.92 15.36 -18.23
CA LEU A 48 -26.79 14.52 -18.62
C LEU A 48 -25.52 15.33 -18.95
N PRO A 49 -25.57 16.46 -19.69
CA PRO A 49 -24.42 17.35 -19.89
C PRO A 49 -23.69 17.81 -18.61
N LEU A 50 -24.37 17.82 -17.45
CA LEU A 50 -23.77 18.23 -16.17
C LEU A 50 -23.02 17.09 -15.47
N VAL A 51 -23.11 15.87 -16.01
CA VAL A 51 -22.45 14.68 -15.46
C VAL A 51 -20.98 14.70 -15.83
N HIS A 52 -20.11 14.72 -14.82
CA HIS A 52 -18.67 14.86 -15.01
C HIS A 52 -17.88 13.57 -14.71
N SER A 53 -18.55 12.48 -14.36
CA SER A 53 -17.94 11.19 -14.04
C SER A 53 -18.70 10.07 -14.75
N LEU A 54 -17.97 9.23 -15.49
CA LEU A 54 -18.53 8.09 -16.21
C LEU A 54 -17.83 6.81 -15.78
N GLU A 55 -18.62 5.84 -15.35
CA GLU A 55 -18.19 4.47 -15.10
C GLU A 55 -18.89 3.49 -16.04
N PHE A 56 -18.11 2.75 -16.82
CA PHE A 56 -18.56 1.71 -17.71
C PHE A 56 -17.95 0.37 -17.26
N ASP A 57 -18.79 -0.55 -16.81
CA ASP A 57 -18.39 -1.90 -16.39
C ASP A 57 -19.21 -2.97 -17.12
N ASP A 58 -18.47 -3.94 -17.65
CA ASP A 58 -18.96 -5.04 -18.47
C ASP A 58 -19.15 -6.37 -17.70
N SER A 59 -18.99 -6.37 -16.36
CA SER A 59 -19.09 -7.56 -15.46
C SER A 59 -20.20 -8.57 -15.76
N GLY A 60 -21.33 -8.11 -16.28
CA GLY A 60 -22.54 -8.90 -16.46
C GLY A 60 -22.92 -9.14 -17.92
N VAL A 61 -22.12 -8.69 -18.88
CA VAL A 61 -22.45 -8.81 -20.31
C VAL A 61 -21.76 -10.05 -20.86
N LYS A 62 -22.52 -10.92 -21.51
CA LYS A 62 -21.95 -12.07 -22.23
C LYS A 62 -21.13 -11.53 -23.41
N CYS A 63 -20.01 -12.17 -23.77
CA CYS A 63 -19.16 -11.73 -24.90
C CYS A 63 -19.95 -11.46 -26.21
N SER A 64 -21.03 -12.23 -26.46
CA SER A 64 -21.91 -12.04 -27.62
C SER A 64 -22.69 -10.72 -27.63
N CYS A 65 -22.84 -10.07 -26.47
CA CYS A 65 -23.55 -8.80 -26.27
C CYS A 65 -22.58 -7.61 -26.14
N PHE A 66 -21.27 -7.83 -26.32
CA PHE A 66 -20.27 -6.78 -26.22
C PHE A 66 -20.47 -5.63 -27.24
N PRO A 67 -20.85 -5.89 -28.52
CA PRO A 67 -21.13 -4.81 -29.46
C PRO A 67 -22.25 -3.87 -29.00
N SER A 68 -23.28 -4.40 -28.33
CA SER A 68 -24.38 -3.57 -27.82
C SER A 68 -23.98 -2.75 -26.58
N PHE A 69 -22.99 -3.19 -25.82
CA PHE A 69 -22.38 -2.38 -24.77
C PHE A 69 -21.63 -1.18 -25.35
N LEU A 70 -20.84 -1.37 -26.42
CA LEU A 70 -20.18 -0.26 -27.13
C LEU A 70 -21.19 0.71 -27.75
N ASP A 71 -22.28 0.20 -28.32
CA ASP A 71 -23.37 1.06 -28.81
C ASP A 71 -24.01 1.89 -27.69
N ALA A 72 -24.14 1.33 -26.49
CA ALA A 72 -24.65 2.06 -25.33
C ALA A 72 -23.67 3.14 -24.85
N MET A 73 -22.36 2.85 -24.89
CA MET A 73 -21.32 3.84 -24.60
C MET A 73 -21.35 5.00 -25.61
N ASP A 74 -21.35 4.69 -26.91
CA ASP A 74 -21.44 5.67 -27.99
C ASP A 74 -22.70 6.55 -27.83
N ARG A 75 -23.87 5.95 -27.60
CA ARG A 75 -25.12 6.69 -27.35
C ARG A 75 -25.01 7.60 -26.13
N THR A 76 -24.37 7.14 -25.07
CA THR A 76 -24.17 7.95 -23.86
C THR A 76 -23.27 9.15 -24.16
N LEU A 77 -22.17 8.94 -24.87
CA LEU A 77 -21.27 10.04 -25.28
C LEU A 77 -21.95 11.06 -26.21
N VAL A 78 -22.85 10.60 -27.08
CA VAL A 78 -23.69 11.47 -27.92
C VAL A 78 -24.66 12.28 -27.06
N LEU A 79 -25.31 11.67 -26.06
CA LEU A 79 -26.21 12.37 -25.13
C LEU A 79 -25.50 13.42 -24.28
N LEU A 80 -24.22 13.18 -23.95
CA LEU A 80 -23.40 14.13 -23.21
C LEU A 80 -22.92 15.31 -24.08
N GLY A 81 -23.01 15.21 -25.41
CA GLY A 81 -22.53 16.25 -26.33
C GLY A 81 -21.04 16.55 -26.13
N ASP A 82 -20.63 17.81 -26.25
CA ASP A 82 -19.25 18.26 -26.02
C ASP A 82 -18.96 18.65 -24.56
N SER A 83 -19.79 18.18 -23.63
CA SER A 83 -19.65 18.54 -22.21
C SER A 83 -18.34 18.00 -21.63
N PRO A 84 -17.68 18.77 -20.75
CA PRO A 84 -16.40 18.37 -20.17
C PRO A 84 -16.57 17.18 -19.24
N ILE A 85 -15.83 16.11 -19.51
CA ILE A 85 -15.83 14.90 -18.67
C ILE A 85 -14.57 14.97 -17.80
N LYS A 86 -14.71 14.93 -16.48
CA LYS A 86 -13.56 15.00 -15.56
C LYS A 86 -12.98 13.62 -15.29
N LYS A 87 -13.84 12.62 -15.12
CA LYS A 87 -13.45 11.26 -14.72
C LYS A 87 -14.09 10.21 -15.61
N VAL A 88 -13.28 9.26 -16.06
CA VAL A 88 -13.73 8.10 -16.83
C VAL A 88 -13.13 6.83 -16.23
N SER A 89 -13.96 5.82 -16.04
CA SER A 89 -13.55 4.48 -15.64
C SER A 89 -14.13 3.45 -16.62
N LEU A 90 -13.27 2.77 -17.36
CA LEU A 90 -13.60 1.72 -18.31
C LEU A 90 -13.08 0.39 -17.77
N LYS A 91 -13.99 -0.53 -17.43
CA LYS A 91 -13.65 -1.81 -16.80
C LYS A 91 -13.95 -3.00 -17.71
N ARG A 92 -12.99 -3.94 -17.75
CA ARG A 92 -13.01 -5.20 -18.51
C ARG A 92 -13.37 -5.01 -19.99
N MET A 93 -12.67 -4.10 -20.67
CA MET A 93 -12.85 -4.00 -22.12
C MET A 93 -12.30 -5.26 -22.81
N SER A 94 -13.06 -5.80 -23.75
CA SER A 94 -12.77 -7.02 -24.50
C SER A 94 -11.81 -6.76 -25.66
N LEU A 95 -11.10 -7.80 -26.09
CA LEU A 95 -10.28 -7.81 -27.31
C LEU A 95 -11.11 -7.61 -28.60
N ILE A 96 -12.44 -7.70 -28.51
CA ILE A 96 -13.34 -7.57 -29.65
C ILE A 96 -13.53 -6.08 -29.97
N ASP A 97 -12.97 -5.63 -31.10
CA ASP A 97 -13.11 -4.25 -31.67
C ASP A 97 -12.20 -3.17 -31.03
N GLU A 98 -10.90 -3.44 -30.94
CA GLU A 98 -9.86 -2.49 -30.49
C GLU A 98 -9.94 -1.07 -31.09
N PRO A 99 -10.11 -0.88 -32.42
CA PRO A 99 -10.12 0.46 -33.02
C PRO A 99 -11.27 1.32 -32.50
N ARG A 100 -12.43 0.70 -32.22
CA ARG A 100 -13.60 1.40 -31.69
C ARG A 100 -13.36 1.85 -30.25
N HIS A 101 -12.68 1.03 -29.43
CA HIS A 101 -12.28 1.43 -28.09
C HIS A 101 -11.31 2.60 -28.10
N ASN A 102 -10.30 2.55 -28.96
CA ASN A 102 -9.32 3.63 -29.06
C ASN A 102 -9.97 4.94 -29.47
N ARG A 103 -10.89 4.90 -30.45
CA ARG A 103 -11.67 6.06 -30.88
C ARG A 103 -12.53 6.64 -29.74
N LEU A 104 -13.15 5.78 -28.93
CA LEU A 104 -13.95 6.19 -27.77
C LEU A 104 -13.09 6.88 -26.71
N ILE A 105 -11.94 6.28 -26.36
CA ILE A 105 -11.00 6.84 -25.39
C ILE A 105 -10.48 8.18 -25.91
N TYR A 106 -10.07 8.26 -27.17
CA TYR A 106 -9.62 9.50 -27.80
C TYR A 106 -10.70 10.59 -27.72
N ASN A 107 -11.95 10.27 -28.07
CA ASN A 107 -13.06 11.23 -27.97
C ASN A 107 -13.23 11.75 -26.54
N MET A 108 -13.11 10.86 -25.54
CA MET A 108 -13.17 11.27 -24.13
C MET A 108 -11.99 12.15 -23.74
N LEU A 109 -10.76 11.80 -24.13
CA LEU A 109 -9.56 12.61 -23.86
C LEU A 109 -9.67 14.02 -24.46
N GLN A 110 -10.22 14.17 -25.66
CA GLN A 110 -10.45 15.48 -26.30
C GLN A 110 -11.43 16.38 -25.51
N ARG A 111 -12.26 15.80 -24.63
CA ARG A 111 -13.18 16.54 -23.75
C ARG A 111 -12.53 16.99 -22.43
N GLY A 112 -11.20 16.84 -22.31
CA GLY A 112 -10.44 17.35 -21.16
C GLY A 112 -10.48 16.46 -19.91
N VAL A 113 -10.48 15.14 -20.09
CA VAL A 113 -10.44 14.18 -18.97
C VAL A 113 -9.22 14.42 -18.08
N LEU A 114 -9.48 14.44 -16.76
CA LEU A 114 -8.48 14.62 -15.71
C LEU A 114 -8.10 13.29 -15.07
N GLU A 115 -9.06 12.38 -14.89
CA GLU A 115 -8.87 11.04 -14.32
C GLU A 115 -9.33 9.97 -15.29
N LEU A 116 -8.43 9.06 -15.67
CA LEU A 116 -8.73 7.93 -16.54
C LEU A 116 -8.33 6.63 -15.85
N HIS A 117 -9.30 5.73 -15.71
CA HIS A 117 -9.08 4.36 -15.27
C HIS A 117 -9.41 3.41 -16.42
N LEU A 118 -8.42 2.69 -16.91
CA LEU A 118 -8.58 1.63 -17.92
C LEU A 118 -8.24 0.30 -17.27
N SER A 119 -9.19 -0.62 -17.33
CA SER A 119 -9.00 -2.03 -16.99
C SER A 119 -9.44 -2.85 -18.17
N ALA A 120 -8.50 -3.46 -18.87
CA ALA A 120 -8.80 -4.15 -20.11
C ALA A 120 -7.68 -5.08 -20.55
N VAL A 121 -8.06 -6.07 -21.33
CA VAL A 121 -7.12 -6.96 -22.02
C VAL A 121 -6.87 -6.34 -23.40
N PHE A 122 -6.12 -5.22 -23.47
CA PHE A 122 -5.89 -4.47 -24.72
C PHE A 122 -4.56 -4.81 -25.38
N PRO A 123 -4.47 -4.84 -26.73
CA PRO A 123 -3.20 -4.78 -27.47
C PRO A 123 -2.61 -3.34 -27.50
N GLY A 124 -2.53 -2.67 -26.36
CA GLY A 124 -1.80 -1.40 -26.22
C GLY A 124 -2.54 -0.12 -26.58
N MET A 125 -2.05 0.99 -26.02
CA MET A 125 -2.55 2.34 -26.24
C MET A 125 -2.03 2.93 -27.56
N GLU A 126 -2.86 3.73 -28.24
CA GLU A 126 -2.41 4.52 -29.38
C GLU A 126 -1.44 5.64 -28.94
N PRO A 127 -0.41 5.96 -29.76
CA PRO A 127 0.58 7.00 -29.48
C PRO A 127 -0.02 8.34 -29.02
N GLU A 128 -1.17 8.72 -29.56
CA GLU A 128 -1.88 9.95 -29.29
C GLU A 128 -2.35 10.06 -27.83
N PHE A 129 -2.61 8.92 -27.17
CA PHE A 129 -3.09 8.91 -25.78
C PHE A 129 -2.03 9.46 -24.84
N PHE A 130 -0.77 9.15 -25.12
CA PHE A 130 0.37 9.57 -24.33
C PHE A 130 0.60 11.08 -24.37
N PHE A 131 -0.02 11.84 -25.29
CA PHE A 131 0.15 13.29 -25.39
C PHE A 131 -0.99 14.11 -24.77
N SER A 132 -1.86 13.47 -23.99
CA SER A 132 -2.93 14.19 -23.28
C SER A 132 -2.37 15.25 -22.33
N LYS A 133 -2.80 16.51 -22.54
CA LYS A 133 -2.36 17.68 -21.76
C LYS A 133 -3.19 17.92 -20.51
N THR A 134 -4.32 17.21 -20.35
CA THR A 134 -5.25 17.41 -19.25
C THR A 134 -5.20 16.31 -18.21
N LEU A 135 -4.69 15.14 -18.57
CA LEU A 135 -4.74 13.96 -17.72
C LEU A 135 -3.80 14.11 -16.52
N VAL A 136 -4.39 14.13 -15.32
CA VAL A 136 -3.68 14.29 -14.03
C VAL A 136 -3.48 12.95 -13.35
N LYS A 137 -4.45 12.02 -13.48
CA LYS A 137 -4.41 10.69 -12.88
C LYS A 137 -4.73 9.62 -13.91
N LEU A 138 -3.82 8.67 -14.04
CA LEU A 138 -3.96 7.52 -14.94
C LEU A 138 -3.86 6.24 -14.12
N THR A 139 -4.86 5.37 -14.26
CA THR A 139 -4.84 4.04 -13.69
C THR A 139 -5.05 3.01 -14.79
N LEU A 140 -4.18 2.02 -14.83
CA LEU A 140 -4.11 1.04 -15.89
C LEU A 140 -4.03 -0.35 -15.25
N SER A 141 -4.83 -1.29 -15.73
CA SER A 141 -4.83 -2.66 -15.24
C SER A 141 -5.00 -3.70 -16.35
N ASN A 142 -4.60 -4.94 -16.08
CA ASN A 142 -4.76 -6.11 -16.97
C ASN A 142 -3.97 -6.03 -18.30
N GLY A 143 -2.79 -5.40 -18.32
CA GLY A 143 -1.88 -5.46 -19.47
C GLY A 143 -2.21 -4.46 -20.59
N CYS A 144 -2.75 -3.29 -20.26
CA CYS A 144 -3.04 -2.19 -21.20
C CYS A 144 -1.80 -1.56 -21.90
N TYR A 145 -0.69 -2.29 -22.04
CA TYR A 145 0.57 -1.78 -22.57
C TYR A 145 1.14 -2.76 -23.59
N GLY A 146 0.99 -2.43 -24.88
CA GLY A 146 1.65 -3.16 -25.95
C GLY A 146 3.11 -2.70 -26.06
N GLN A 147 4.05 -3.65 -26.08
CA GLN A 147 5.50 -3.40 -26.20
C GLN A 147 5.91 -2.61 -27.48
N ASN A 148 5.00 -2.46 -28.46
CA ASN A 148 5.35 -2.00 -29.81
C ASN A 148 4.68 -0.68 -30.25
N ASN A 149 3.90 -0.02 -29.40
CA ASN A 149 3.16 1.20 -29.77
C ASN A 149 3.67 2.47 -29.07
N HIS A 150 4.91 2.48 -28.56
CA HIS A 150 5.46 3.69 -27.96
C HIS A 150 5.65 4.78 -29.01
N PRO A 151 5.14 6.01 -28.76
CA PRO A 151 5.42 7.13 -29.64
C PRO A 151 6.95 7.37 -29.73
N PRO A 152 7.49 7.62 -30.93
CA PRO A 152 8.89 7.97 -31.09
C PRO A 152 9.14 9.38 -30.55
N GLY A 153 9.55 9.46 -29.28
CA GLY A 153 9.95 10.70 -28.61
C GLY A 153 8.79 11.61 -28.18
N GLY A 154 9.14 12.62 -27.39
CA GLY A 154 8.21 13.60 -26.82
C GLY A 154 7.95 13.40 -25.32
N VAL A 155 7.40 14.43 -24.68
CA VAL A 155 7.01 14.39 -23.27
C VAL A 155 5.68 13.69 -23.16
N LEU A 156 5.69 12.48 -22.59
CA LEU A 156 4.46 11.75 -22.33
C LEU A 156 3.76 12.36 -21.10
N PHE A 157 2.43 12.42 -21.19
CA PHE A 157 1.49 12.94 -20.22
C PHE A 157 2.02 14.16 -19.42
N PRO A 158 2.15 15.33 -20.06
CA PRO A 158 2.79 16.50 -19.47
C PRO A 158 2.13 17.04 -18.19
N ALA A 159 0.87 16.69 -17.92
CA ALA A 159 0.12 17.10 -16.73
C ALA A 159 -0.05 15.98 -15.68
N LEU A 160 0.50 14.79 -15.92
CA LEU A 160 0.26 13.62 -15.08
C LEU A 160 1.00 13.73 -13.76
N LYS A 161 0.24 13.62 -12.66
CA LYS A 161 0.74 13.63 -11.29
C LYS A 161 0.71 12.27 -10.63
N THR A 162 -0.25 11.41 -11.02
CA THR A 162 -0.42 10.08 -10.43
C THR A 162 -0.56 9.02 -11.49
N LEU A 163 0.30 8.01 -11.44
CA LEU A 163 0.24 6.81 -12.28
C LEU A 163 0.06 5.57 -11.40
N SER A 164 -0.96 4.77 -11.70
CA SER A 164 -1.20 3.49 -11.03
C SER A 164 -1.28 2.36 -12.05
N CYS A 165 -0.42 1.36 -11.92
CA CYS A 165 -0.33 0.22 -12.82
C CYS A 165 -0.59 -1.07 -12.03
N PHE A 166 -1.68 -1.76 -12.34
CA PHE A 166 -1.98 -3.10 -11.84
C PHE A 166 -1.63 -4.11 -12.93
N LEU A 167 -0.40 -4.60 -12.87
CA LEU A 167 0.20 -5.49 -13.85
C LEU A 167 -0.52 -6.84 -13.75
N GLY A 168 -1.24 -7.19 -14.82
CA GLY A 168 -2.14 -8.34 -14.82
C GLY A 168 -2.00 -9.25 -16.03
N PHE A 169 -1.14 -8.95 -17.00
CA PHE A 169 -0.84 -9.83 -18.13
C PHE A 169 0.46 -9.41 -18.83
N ALA A 170 1.31 -10.41 -19.10
CA ALA A 170 2.53 -10.42 -19.93
C ALA A 170 3.69 -9.49 -19.50
N GLY A 171 4.92 -10.03 -19.59
CA GLY A 171 6.20 -9.38 -19.29
C GLY A 171 6.56 -8.20 -20.19
N ALA A 172 5.67 -7.22 -20.27
CA ALA A 172 5.97 -5.90 -20.78
C ALA A 172 6.58 -5.09 -19.64
N ASP A 173 7.85 -4.72 -19.81
CA ASP A 173 8.47 -3.70 -18.97
C ASP A 173 7.56 -2.48 -18.94
N LEU A 174 7.36 -1.91 -17.74
CA LEU A 174 6.72 -0.62 -17.63
C LEU A 174 7.55 0.34 -18.50
N PRO A 175 6.97 1.00 -19.51
CA PRO A 175 7.74 1.86 -20.38
C PRO A 175 8.38 2.95 -19.52
N GLU A 176 9.70 3.03 -19.54
CA GLU A 176 10.46 4.09 -18.86
C GLU A 176 9.92 5.48 -19.24
N SER A 177 9.33 5.59 -20.44
CA SER A 177 8.67 6.77 -20.95
C SER A 177 7.44 7.21 -20.14
N LEU A 178 6.72 6.30 -19.47
CA LEU A 178 5.60 6.63 -18.59
C LEU A 178 6.08 7.17 -17.24
N THR A 179 7.11 6.55 -16.67
CA THR A 179 7.70 6.99 -15.39
C THR A 179 8.48 8.29 -15.53
N SER A 180 8.92 8.62 -16.75
CA SER A 180 9.62 9.86 -17.09
C SER A 180 8.71 11.08 -17.28
N SER A 181 7.42 10.99 -16.92
CA SER A 181 6.49 12.13 -17.01
C SER A 181 6.95 13.27 -16.07
N PRO A 182 7.01 14.54 -16.56
CA PRO A 182 7.75 15.62 -15.88
C PRO A 182 7.12 16.09 -14.57
N LEU A 183 5.82 15.90 -14.40
CA LEU A 183 5.06 16.31 -13.21
C LEU A 183 4.62 15.12 -12.34
N LEU A 184 5.12 13.92 -12.62
CA LEU A 184 4.71 12.70 -11.91
C LEU A 184 5.18 12.73 -10.46
N GLU A 185 4.25 12.90 -9.52
CA GLU A 185 4.54 12.97 -8.08
C GLU A 185 4.33 11.61 -7.40
N GLU A 186 3.39 10.79 -7.89
CA GLU A 186 2.99 9.52 -7.28
C GLU A 186 2.95 8.37 -8.29
N LEU A 187 3.70 7.31 -8.00
CA LEU A 187 3.76 6.08 -8.78
C LEU A 187 3.33 4.88 -7.94
N ASN A 188 2.35 4.12 -8.42
CA ASN A 188 1.84 2.92 -7.75
C ASN A 188 1.95 1.73 -8.72
N LEU A 189 2.74 0.72 -8.37
CA LEU A 189 2.93 -0.49 -9.17
C LEU A 189 2.48 -1.69 -8.34
N CYS A 190 1.55 -2.48 -8.85
CA CYS A 190 1.03 -3.64 -8.17
C CYS A 190 0.99 -4.83 -9.13
N ASN A 191 1.59 -5.95 -8.73
CA ASN A 191 1.43 -7.24 -9.36
C ASN A 191 1.03 -8.25 -8.28
N ASP A 192 -0.21 -8.72 -8.37
CA ASP A 192 -0.81 -9.66 -7.42
C ASP A 192 -0.88 -11.09 -7.97
N ASP A 193 -0.44 -11.31 -9.21
CA ASP A 193 -0.40 -12.65 -9.80
C ASP A 193 1.02 -13.25 -9.69
N PRO A 194 1.22 -14.27 -8.82
CA PRO A 194 2.52 -14.86 -8.60
C PRO A 194 3.04 -15.64 -9.81
N LEU A 195 2.18 -15.98 -10.78
CA LEU A 195 2.54 -16.76 -11.96
C LEU A 195 2.97 -15.89 -13.15
N LEU A 196 2.78 -14.57 -13.07
CA LEU A 196 3.17 -13.66 -14.13
C LEU A 196 4.63 -13.22 -13.97
N PRO A 197 5.39 -13.13 -15.08
CA PRO A 197 6.74 -12.60 -15.04
C PRO A 197 6.74 -11.17 -14.52
N GLY A 198 7.86 -10.80 -13.90
CA GLY A 198 8.12 -9.48 -13.39
C GLY A 198 8.10 -8.40 -14.46
N TRP A 199 8.02 -7.16 -13.99
CA TRP A 199 8.22 -5.97 -14.81
C TRP A 199 9.66 -5.48 -14.64
N GLY A 200 10.17 -4.72 -15.62
CA GLY A 200 11.47 -4.08 -15.59
C GLY A 200 11.73 -3.35 -14.28
N LYS A 201 12.63 -3.90 -13.46
CA LYS A 201 12.85 -3.56 -12.04
C LYS A 201 13.69 -2.29 -11.88
N TYR A 202 13.44 -1.32 -12.74
CA TYR A 202 14.10 -0.03 -12.78
C TYR A 202 13.03 1.05 -12.70
N ILE A 203 13.16 1.92 -11.71
CA ILE A 203 12.34 3.12 -11.59
C ILE A 203 13.29 4.31 -11.66
N GLY A 204 13.27 4.98 -12.81
CA GLY A 204 13.90 6.28 -13.01
C GLY A 204 12.85 7.38 -13.12
N GLY A 205 13.13 8.54 -12.51
CA GLY A 205 12.26 9.71 -12.61
C GLY A 205 12.59 10.77 -11.56
N SER A 206 13.00 11.96 -11.99
CA SER A 206 13.39 13.02 -11.07
C SER A 206 12.20 13.69 -10.37
N SER A 207 10.97 13.56 -10.86
CA SER A 207 9.76 14.18 -10.32
C SER A 207 9.09 13.39 -9.20
N VAL A 208 9.31 12.07 -9.14
CA VAL A 208 8.56 11.15 -8.27
C VAL A 208 8.89 11.39 -6.80
N GLN A 209 7.85 11.62 -5.99
CA GLN A 209 7.95 11.86 -4.54
C GLN A 209 7.37 10.73 -3.71
N ARG A 210 6.40 9.98 -4.25
CA ARG A 210 5.72 8.87 -3.58
C ARG A 210 5.73 7.63 -4.46
N LEU A 211 6.25 6.54 -3.93
CA LEU A 211 6.33 5.27 -4.63
C LEU A 211 5.68 4.17 -3.78
N SER A 212 4.75 3.43 -4.36
CA SER A 212 4.22 2.20 -3.79
C SER A 212 4.42 1.06 -4.78
N THR A 213 5.02 -0.04 -4.34
CA THR A 213 5.31 -1.20 -5.17
C THR A 213 4.94 -2.47 -4.41
N PHE A 214 4.09 -3.30 -5.00
CA PHE A 214 3.75 -4.63 -4.50
C PHE A 214 4.02 -5.65 -5.60
N TYR A 215 4.86 -6.65 -5.30
CA TYR A 215 5.29 -7.63 -6.29
C TYR A 215 5.75 -8.94 -5.65
N ARG A 216 5.07 -10.05 -5.94
CA ARG A 216 5.41 -11.38 -5.38
C ARG A 216 5.35 -12.49 -6.43
N SER A 217 6.13 -12.35 -7.51
CA SER A 217 6.35 -13.44 -8.47
C SER A 217 7.05 -14.63 -7.81
N ASP A 218 6.65 -15.84 -8.20
CA ASP A 218 7.26 -17.11 -7.79
C ASP A 218 8.56 -17.44 -8.54
N ASP A 219 8.87 -16.69 -9.60
CA ASP A 219 10.13 -16.84 -10.34
C ASP A 219 11.28 -16.13 -9.60
N LEU A 220 12.41 -16.81 -9.41
CA LEU A 220 13.59 -16.26 -8.73
C LEU A 220 14.37 -15.26 -9.59
N GLU A 221 14.42 -15.48 -10.92
CA GLU A 221 15.11 -14.59 -11.86
C GLU A 221 14.47 -13.19 -11.85
N ASP A 222 13.19 -13.20 -11.58
CA ASP A 222 12.28 -12.10 -11.30
C ASP A 222 12.60 -11.31 -10.03
N HIS A 223 13.63 -11.67 -9.25
CA HIS A 223 14.11 -10.87 -8.11
C HIS A 223 15.65 -10.74 -8.07
N ASP A 224 16.33 -10.89 -9.20
CA ASP A 224 17.80 -10.77 -9.28
C ASP A 224 18.35 -9.36 -8.90
N GLY A 225 17.53 -8.31 -9.03
CA GLY A 225 17.93 -6.94 -8.70
C GLY A 225 16.73 -5.99 -8.69
N PHE A 226 16.77 -4.95 -7.87
CA PHE A 226 15.77 -3.88 -7.92
C PHE A 226 16.44 -2.51 -7.80
N THR A 227 16.20 -1.65 -8.78
CA THR A 227 16.83 -0.34 -8.94
C THR A 227 15.81 0.78 -8.83
N ILE A 228 16.09 1.75 -7.95
CA ILE A 228 15.31 2.99 -7.80
C ILE A 228 16.27 4.17 -7.85
N GLU A 229 16.17 4.98 -8.89
CA GLU A 229 16.92 6.21 -9.13
C GLU A 229 15.96 7.41 -9.08
N THR A 230 15.48 7.72 -7.88
CA THR A 230 14.50 8.79 -7.62
C THR A 230 14.96 9.64 -6.43
N PRO A 231 15.91 10.58 -6.62
CA PRO A 231 16.55 11.28 -5.51
C PRO A 231 15.59 12.16 -4.70
N ASN A 232 14.45 12.54 -5.30
CA ASN A 232 13.39 13.34 -4.67
C ASN A 232 12.32 12.49 -3.97
N LEU A 233 12.49 11.17 -3.87
CA LEU A 233 11.53 10.30 -3.23
C LEU A 233 11.45 10.57 -1.72
N VAL A 234 10.24 10.91 -1.24
CA VAL A 234 9.95 11.24 0.16
C VAL A 234 9.24 10.10 0.86
N TYR A 235 8.47 9.29 0.13
CA TYR A 235 7.69 8.16 0.65
C TYR A 235 7.91 6.90 -0.20
N LEU A 236 8.25 5.79 0.46
CA LEU A 236 8.40 4.47 -0.15
C LEU A 236 7.51 3.45 0.57
N ASP A 237 6.70 2.71 -0.18
CA ASP A 237 5.98 1.53 0.27
C ASP A 237 6.39 0.33 -0.60
N TYR A 238 7.26 -0.54 -0.09
CA TYR A 238 7.86 -1.64 -0.82
C TYR A 238 7.46 -2.98 -0.22
N SER A 239 6.72 -3.79 -0.99
CA SER A 239 6.32 -5.14 -0.63
C SER A 239 6.76 -6.14 -1.69
N SER A 240 7.62 -7.10 -1.32
CA SER A 240 8.14 -8.11 -2.24
C SER A 240 8.75 -9.31 -1.51
N TYR A 241 9.06 -10.37 -2.26
CA TYR A 241 10.12 -11.28 -1.82
C TYR A 241 11.47 -10.54 -1.79
N VAL A 242 12.36 -10.98 -0.90
CA VAL A 242 13.71 -10.37 -0.78
C VAL A 242 14.48 -10.59 -2.08
N ALA A 243 14.83 -9.50 -2.77
CA ALA A 243 15.69 -9.54 -3.95
C ALA A 243 17.15 -9.86 -3.64
N LYS A 244 17.85 -10.39 -4.64
CA LYS A 244 19.28 -10.72 -4.59
C LYS A 244 20.17 -9.49 -4.45
N ASP A 245 19.83 -8.39 -5.11
CA ASP A 245 20.54 -7.12 -4.98
C ASP A 245 19.59 -5.92 -5.07
N TYR A 246 20.04 -4.78 -4.55
CA TYR A 246 19.30 -3.51 -4.58
C TYR A 246 20.21 -2.36 -4.98
N VAL A 247 19.73 -1.43 -5.81
CA VAL A 247 20.46 -0.21 -6.17
C VAL A 247 19.53 0.97 -5.96
N PHE A 248 19.74 1.71 -4.87
CA PHE A 248 18.81 2.75 -4.42
C PHE A 248 19.51 4.06 -4.16
N GLU A 249 19.00 5.13 -4.78
CA GLU A 249 19.36 6.51 -4.52
C GLU A 249 18.16 7.23 -3.89
N LEU A 250 18.10 7.22 -2.55
CA LEU A 250 16.95 7.65 -1.75
C LEU A 250 17.32 8.75 -0.74
N ASP A 251 18.04 9.77 -1.20
CA ASP A 251 18.62 10.79 -0.31
C ASP A 251 17.57 11.64 0.41
N SER A 252 16.40 11.86 -0.20
CA SER A 252 15.30 12.67 0.34
C SER A 252 14.25 11.88 1.12
N LEU A 253 14.47 10.59 1.37
CA LEU A 253 13.46 9.70 1.94
C LEU A 253 13.12 10.06 3.38
N VAL A 254 11.83 10.30 3.65
CA VAL A 254 11.31 10.65 4.98
C VAL A 254 10.57 9.46 5.60
N GLU A 255 9.77 8.74 4.82
CA GLU A 255 8.98 7.61 5.30
C GLU A 255 9.18 6.38 4.42
N ALA A 256 9.46 5.24 5.05
CA ALA A 256 9.58 3.95 4.39
C ALA A 256 8.68 2.91 5.07
N ARG A 257 7.95 2.14 4.26
CA ARG A 257 7.19 0.98 4.66
C ARG A 257 7.71 -0.22 3.89
N LEU A 258 8.15 -1.24 4.62
CA LEU A 258 8.76 -2.43 4.04
C LEU A 258 7.96 -3.66 4.46
N ASP A 259 7.63 -4.49 3.48
CA ASP A 259 7.06 -5.82 3.66
C ASP A 259 7.85 -6.85 2.83
N LEU A 260 8.86 -7.45 3.46
CA LEU A 260 9.88 -8.27 2.79
C LEU A 260 9.74 -9.72 3.20
N VAL A 261 9.33 -10.57 2.27
CA VAL A 261 9.12 -12.00 2.52
C VAL A 261 10.35 -12.80 2.14
N LEU A 262 10.78 -13.71 3.03
CA LEU A 262 11.86 -14.64 2.72
C LEU A 262 11.35 -15.78 1.83
N TRP A 263 12.17 -16.16 0.84
CA TRP A 263 11.87 -17.25 -0.11
C TRP A 263 11.60 -18.60 0.51
N LYS A 264 12.12 -18.86 1.72
CA LYS A 264 11.86 -20.11 2.45
C LYS A 264 10.37 -20.31 2.81
N TYR A 265 9.55 -19.25 2.69
CA TYR A 265 8.11 -19.28 2.92
C TYR A 265 7.30 -19.40 1.64
N ASN A 266 7.95 -19.48 0.47
CA ASN A 266 7.26 -19.71 -0.78
C ASN A 266 7.07 -21.23 -0.99
N ASP A 267 5.85 -21.71 -0.83
CA ASP A 267 5.48 -23.12 -1.04
C ASP A 267 5.55 -23.54 -2.53
N ASN A 268 5.48 -22.58 -3.45
CA ASN A 268 5.52 -22.80 -4.90
C ASN A 268 6.93 -22.87 -5.47
N VAL A 269 7.96 -22.56 -4.68
CA VAL A 269 9.35 -22.85 -5.00
C VAL A 269 9.67 -24.21 -4.40
N PRO A 270 9.48 -25.33 -5.14
CA PRO A 270 9.99 -26.62 -4.69
C PRO A 270 11.49 -26.48 -4.41
N PRO A 271 12.08 -27.34 -3.56
CA PRO A 271 13.53 -27.53 -3.51
C PRO A 271 14.00 -28.18 -4.84
N LYS A 272 13.82 -27.49 -5.96
CA LYS A 272 14.20 -27.92 -7.29
C LYS A 272 15.69 -27.68 -7.43
N VAL A 273 16.41 -28.76 -7.17
CA VAL A 273 17.80 -29.02 -7.55
C VAL A 273 18.81 -28.18 -6.76
N PRO A 274 19.90 -28.77 -6.23
CA PRO A 274 20.99 -28.02 -5.65
C PRO A 274 21.70 -27.25 -6.76
N TYR A 275 21.18 -26.07 -7.13
CA TYR A 275 22.05 -25.00 -7.59
C TYR A 275 23.13 -24.84 -6.53
N SER A 276 24.39 -24.89 -6.94
CA SER A 276 25.57 -24.91 -6.08
C SER A 276 25.58 -23.69 -5.14
N GLY A 277 24.88 -23.79 -4.00
CA GLY A 277 24.73 -22.72 -3.02
C GLY A 277 23.48 -22.81 -2.12
N TYR A 278 22.37 -23.44 -2.57
CA TYR A 278 21.16 -23.57 -1.74
C TYR A 278 21.20 -24.86 -0.92
N ASP A 279 21.58 -24.72 0.33
CA ASP A 279 21.54 -25.79 1.32
C ASP A 279 20.45 -25.45 2.34
N SER A 280 19.32 -26.15 2.24
CA SER A 280 18.17 -26.02 3.15
C SER A 280 18.52 -26.35 4.60
N THR A 281 19.65 -27.04 4.83
CA THR A 281 20.19 -27.32 6.16
C THR A 281 21.16 -26.25 6.67
N LYS A 282 21.57 -25.31 5.80
CA LYS A 282 22.49 -24.21 6.14
C LYS A 282 21.89 -22.80 6.02
N GLY A 283 20.57 -22.60 6.05
CA GLY A 283 19.97 -21.28 6.33
C GLY A 283 20.51 -20.08 5.53
N ASN A 284 21.04 -20.31 4.31
CA ASN A 284 21.47 -19.25 3.42
C ASN A 284 20.20 -18.70 2.75
N ALA A 285 19.57 -17.72 3.39
CA ALA A 285 18.48 -16.98 2.79
C ALA A 285 18.96 -16.43 1.44
N TRP A 286 18.26 -16.78 0.37
CA TRP A 286 18.43 -16.12 -0.92
C TRP A 286 18.05 -14.64 -0.73
N GLY A 287 18.89 -13.72 -1.21
CA GLY A 287 18.68 -12.29 -1.06
C GLY A 287 19.62 -11.57 -0.08
N ASP A 288 19.87 -10.29 -0.31
CA ASP A 288 20.63 -9.41 0.59
C ASP A 288 19.93 -8.06 0.76
N VAL A 289 19.41 -7.79 1.96
CA VAL A 289 18.73 -6.52 2.28
C VAL A 289 19.70 -5.41 2.70
N THR A 290 21.01 -5.65 2.74
CA THR A 290 22.00 -4.69 3.27
C THR A 290 21.94 -3.34 2.56
N LYS A 291 21.84 -3.33 1.22
CA LYS A 291 21.76 -2.10 0.44
C LYS A 291 20.41 -1.38 0.62
N LEU A 292 19.30 -2.13 0.70
CA LEU A 292 17.99 -1.58 1.05
C LEU A 292 18.00 -0.90 2.43
N ILE A 293 18.55 -1.56 3.45
CA ILE A 293 18.68 -1.01 4.80
C ILE A 293 19.56 0.26 4.78
N ALA A 294 20.65 0.26 4.02
CA ALA A 294 21.51 1.41 3.87
C ALA A 294 20.80 2.59 3.17
N ALA A 295 19.91 2.32 2.23
CA ALA A 295 19.13 3.34 1.53
C ALA A 295 18.08 3.99 2.44
N VAL A 296 17.38 3.20 3.27
CA VAL A 296 16.36 3.73 4.20
C VAL A 296 16.92 4.30 5.50
N LYS A 297 18.25 4.36 5.66
CA LYS A 297 18.92 4.80 6.91
C LYS A 297 18.57 6.24 7.33
N ASN A 298 18.24 7.09 6.36
CA ASN A 298 17.96 8.51 6.55
C ASN A 298 16.48 8.80 6.85
N ALA A 299 15.60 7.79 6.77
CA ALA A 299 14.19 7.95 7.01
C ALA A 299 13.89 8.39 8.45
N VAL A 300 12.88 9.26 8.58
CA VAL A 300 12.34 9.72 9.87
C VAL A 300 11.35 8.72 10.44
N THR A 301 10.57 8.08 9.57
CA THR A 301 9.58 7.06 9.91
C THR A 301 9.87 5.77 9.16
N LEU A 302 9.98 4.65 9.88
CA LEU A 302 10.18 3.32 9.32
C LEU A 302 9.08 2.38 9.80
N HIS A 303 8.38 1.76 8.87
CA HIS A 303 7.40 0.70 9.12
C HIS A 303 7.91 -0.63 8.59
N LEU A 304 7.90 -1.67 9.42
CA LEU A 304 8.35 -3.02 9.06
C LEU A 304 7.22 -4.03 9.27
N SER A 305 6.96 -4.89 8.29
CA SER A 305 6.12 -6.07 8.51
C SER A 305 6.83 -7.07 9.43
N ALA A 306 6.08 -8.08 9.90
CA ALA A 306 6.66 -9.17 10.69
C ALA A 306 7.70 -9.95 9.87
N ASP A 307 7.46 -10.12 8.56
CA ASP A 307 8.39 -10.73 7.62
C ASP A 307 9.65 -9.88 7.43
N SER A 308 9.51 -8.55 7.33
CA SER A 308 10.67 -7.65 7.24
C SER A 308 11.60 -7.71 8.44
N LEU A 309 11.06 -7.89 9.66
CA LEU A 309 11.90 -8.08 10.85
C LEU A 309 12.78 -9.33 10.73
N GLU A 310 12.22 -10.39 10.16
CA GLU A 310 12.93 -11.63 9.94
C GLU A 310 13.93 -11.52 8.78
N ALA A 311 13.53 -10.89 7.67
CA ALA A 311 14.43 -10.59 6.56
C ALA A 311 15.65 -9.79 7.04
N PHE A 312 15.44 -8.78 7.89
CA PHE A 312 16.55 -8.03 8.49
C PHE A 312 17.41 -8.90 9.42
N HIS A 313 16.85 -9.92 10.08
CA HIS A 313 17.65 -10.83 10.91
C HIS A 313 18.53 -11.77 10.08
N PHE A 314 17.97 -12.39 9.04
CA PHE A 314 18.65 -13.44 8.27
C PHE A 314 19.52 -12.88 7.14
N CYS A 315 19.09 -11.83 6.46
CA CYS A 315 19.79 -11.27 5.31
C CYS A 315 20.75 -10.12 5.70
N CYS A 316 20.56 -9.46 6.84
CA CYS A 316 21.50 -8.43 7.30
C CYS A 316 22.56 -9.01 8.25
N LYS A 317 23.84 -9.01 7.84
CA LYS A 317 24.95 -9.33 8.73
C LYS A 317 25.05 -8.21 9.77
N CYS A 318 25.13 -8.53 11.08
CA CYS A 318 25.12 -7.51 12.15
C CYS A 318 26.14 -6.36 12.02
N LYS A 319 27.22 -6.54 11.25
CA LYS A 319 28.22 -5.50 10.96
C LYS A 319 27.78 -4.49 9.90
N SER A 320 26.81 -4.82 9.05
CA SER A 320 26.35 -3.98 7.94
C SER A 320 25.14 -3.11 8.27
N MET A 321 24.48 -3.32 9.44
CA MET A 321 23.37 -2.48 9.88
C MET A 321 23.85 -1.04 10.16
N PRO A 322 23.37 -0.02 9.42
CA PRO A 322 23.72 1.37 9.61
C PRO A 322 23.14 1.92 10.92
N VAL A 323 23.57 3.14 11.29
CA VAL A 323 22.95 3.91 12.37
C VAL A 323 21.86 4.79 11.75
N PHE A 324 20.65 4.70 12.29
CA PHE A 324 19.48 5.46 11.89
C PHE A 324 19.41 6.76 12.70
N ASN A 325 20.24 7.74 12.35
CA ASN A 325 20.34 8.99 13.11
C ASN A 325 19.06 9.84 13.04
N ASN A 326 18.28 9.75 11.96
CA ASN A 326 17.08 10.57 11.76
C ASN A 326 15.80 9.87 12.21
N LEU A 327 15.85 8.58 12.53
CA LEU A 327 14.67 7.77 12.79
C LEU A 327 14.03 8.18 14.13
N ALA A 328 12.92 8.92 14.03
CA ALA A 328 12.13 9.37 15.16
C ALA A 328 10.98 8.40 15.48
N ARG A 329 10.48 7.67 14.47
CA ARG A 329 9.35 6.74 14.61
C ARG A 329 9.63 5.39 13.97
N LEU A 330 9.64 4.34 14.78
CA LEU A 330 9.72 2.95 14.32
C LEU A 330 8.40 2.27 14.59
N SER A 331 7.83 1.67 13.55
CA SER A 331 6.61 0.87 13.62
C SER A 331 6.89 -0.53 13.12
N PHE A 332 6.37 -1.55 13.80
CA PHE A 332 6.44 -2.90 13.26
C PHE A 332 5.22 -3.76 13.59
N GLU A 333 5.02 -4.77 12.76
CA GLU A 333 4.02 -5.83 12.96
C GLU A 333 4.66 -7.05 13.61
N SER A 334 3.93 -7.68 14.52
CA SER A 334 4.36 -8.92 15.17
C SER A 334 3.46 -10.06 14.75
N HIS A 335 4.05 -11.22 14.51
CA HIS A 335 3.33 -12.41 14.09
C HIS A 335 3.86 -13.63 14.84
N LYS A 336 2.97 -14.56 15.22
CA LYS A 336 3.29 -15.76 16.02
C LYS A 336 4.35 -16.68 15.38
N GLU A 337 4.56 -16.57 14.07
CA GLU A 337 5.51 -17.35 13.26
C GLU A 337 6.75 -16.53 12.83
N ARG A 338 6.90 -15.30 13.32
CA ARG A 338 8.04 -14.43 13.05
C ARG A 338 8.65 -13.98 14.37
N GLY A 339 9.98 -14.00 14.48
CA GLY A 339 10.65 -13.64 15.71
C GLY A 339 11.14 -12.18 15.75
N TRP A 340 11.51 -11.74 16.95
CA TRP A 340 12.01 -10.38 17.22
C TRP A 340 13.55 -10.27 17.30
N GLN A 341 14.29 -11.17 16.64
CA GLN A 341 15.74 -11.30 16.78
C GLN A 341 16.50 -10.03 16.37
N VAL A 342 15.99 -9.26 15.41
CA VAL A 342 16.63 -8.01 14.93
C VAL A 342 16.39 -6.81 15.87
N LEU A 343 15.28 -6.79 16.63
CA LEU A 343 14.87 -5.62 17.40
C LEU A 343 15.96 -5.09 18.37
N PRO A 344 16.69 -5.94 19.13
CA PRO A 344 17.77 -5.44 19.98
C PRO A 344 18.86 -4.67 19.24
N LEU A 345 19.16 -5.07 17.99
CA LEU A 345 20.16 -4.39 17.17
C LEU A 345 19.57 -3.10 16.59
N LEU A 346 18.36 -3.16 16.05
CA LEU A 346 17.68 -2.01 15.44
C LEU A 346 17.47 -0.87 16.45
N LEU A 347 17.02 -1.19 17.66
CA LEU A 347 16.83 -0.21 18.74
C LEU A 347 18.16 0.41 19.20
N LYS A 348 19.26 -0.36 19.24
CA LYS A 348 20.60 0.18 19.56
C LYS A 348 21.15 1.10 18.46
N ARG A 349 20.75 0.85 17.22
CA ARG A 349 21.16 1.63 16.04
C ARG A 349 20.25 2.83 15.78
N SER A 350 19.27 3.09 16.64
CA SER A 350 18.30 4.19 16.49
C SER A 350 18.41 5.15 17.69
N PRO A 351 19.48 5.98 17.76
CA PRO A 351 19.81 6.78 18.94
C PRO A 351 18.86 7.95 19.20
N ASN A 352 17.99 8.31 18.25
CA ASN A 352 17.04 9.42 18.36
C ASN A 352 15.56 8.96 18.30
N LEU A 353 15.31 7.66 18.51
CA LEU A 353 13.98 7.07 18.41
C LEU A 353 13.05 7.56 19.53
N GLU A 354 12.02 8.34 19.17
CA GLU A 354 11.07 8.89 20.14
C GLU A 354 9.80 8.05 20.28
N THR A 355 9.30 7.51 19.16
CA THR A 355 8.05 6.76 19.11
C THR A 355 8.28 5.33 18.64
N LEU A 356 7.86 4.36 19.45
CA LEU A 356 7.82 2.94 19.09
C LEU A 356 6.37 2.50 18.93
N VAL A 357 6.01 2.01 17.74
CA VAL A 357 4.68 1.48 17.44
C VAL A 357 4.78 -0.03 17.21
N ILE A 358 3.98 -0.79 17.93
CA ILE A 358 3.96 -2.25 17.85
C ILE A 358 2.53 -2.69 17.56
N LYS A 359 2.32 -3.37 16.42
CA LYS A 359 1.04 -3.97 16.06
C LYS A 359 1.08 -5.46 16.42
N GLY A 360 0.35 -5.82 17.46
CA GLY A 360 0.38 -7.15 18.09
C GLY A 360 1.63 -7.36 18.95
N LEU A 361 1.50 -8.06 20.07
CA LEU A 361 2.62 -8.38 20.99
C LEU A 361 3.03 -9.86 20.97
N VAL A 362 2.45 -10.64 20.06
CA VAL A 362 2.73 -12.08 19.91
C VAL A 362 3.80 -12.28 18.84
N HIS A 363 4.82 -13.09 19.15
CA HIS A 363 5.88 -13.42 18.21
C HIS A 363 6.41 -14.86 18.43
N GLU A 364 7.16 -15.38 17.46
CA GLU A 364 7.78 -16.70 17.57
C GLU A 364 8.85 -16.72 18.68
N ILE A 365 8.75 -17.66 19.61
CA ILE A 365 9.65 -17.75 20.77
C ILE A 365 10.95 -18.50 20.39
N THR A 366 11.92 -17.75 19.91
CA THR A 366 13.28 -18.25 19.63
C THR A 366 14.20 -18.06 20.83
N ASP A 367 15.38 -18.70 20.81
CA ASP A 367 16.43 -18.47 21.80
C ASP A 367 17.20 -17.15 21.57
N ARG A 368 16.89 -16.44 20.47
CA ARG A 368 17.59 -15.24 19.98
C ARG A 368 16.76 -13.96 19.99
N CYS A 369 15.54 -13.95 20.54
CA CYS A 369 14.70 -12.74 20.66
C CYS A 369 15.36 -11.59 21.47
N GLY A 370 16.49 -11.86 22.11
CA GLY A 370 17.28 -10.87 22.84
C GLY A 370 16.62 -10.42 24.14
N ASP A 371 16.94 -9.21 24.54
CA ASP A 371 16.47 -8.51 25.74
C ASP A 371 15.21 -7.68 25.52
N VAL A 372 14.68 -7.68 24.30
CA VAL A 372 13.41 -7.02 23.95
C VAL A 372 12.21 -7.88 24.35
N CYS A 373 12.30 -9.22 24.30
CA CYS A 373 11.25 -10.13 24.81
C CYS A 373 11.59 -10.73 26.19
N VAL A 374 10.55 -10.98 27.01
CA VAL A 374 10.60 -11.80 28.24
C VAL A 374 10.87 -13.30 28.02
N CYS A 375 10.76 -13.77 26.78
CA CYS A 375 10.81 -15.17 26.34
C CYS A 375 12.08 -15.93 26.77
N VAL A 376 13.23 -15.26 26.69
CA VAL A 376 14.55 -15.85 27.01
C VAL A 376 14.69 -16.12 28.51
N TYR A 377 14.03 -15.32 29.34
CA TYR A 377 14.06 -15.46 30.80
C TYR A 377 13.29 -16.71 31.26
N GLU A 378 12.13 -17.00 30.65
CA GLU A 378 11.30 -18.14 31.03
C GLU A 378 11.93 -19.51 30.69
N LYS A 379 12.56 -19.65 29.52
CA LYS A 379 13.26 -20.91 29.15
C LYS A 379 14.40 -21.24 30.12
N LYS A 380 15.12 -20.23 30.64
CA LYS A 380 16.22 -20.42 31.60
C LYS A 380 15.75 -20.71 33.02
N LYS A 381 14.63 -20.10 33.45
CA LYS A 381 14.02 -20.39 34.76
C LYS A 381 13.53 -21.84 34.86
N LYS A 382 13.01 -22.41 33.77
CA LYS A 382 12.62 -23.83 33.69
C LYS A 382 13.81 -24.82 33.67
N LYS A 383 14.99 -24.42 33.15
CA LYS A 383 16.16 -25.30 32.98
C LYS A 383 17.18 -25.31 34.14
N LYS A 384 16.90 -24.73 35.33
CA LYS A 384 17.81 -24.68 36.51
C LYS A 384 19.30 -24.38 36.17
N THR A 385 19.57 -23.61 35.12
CA THR A 385 20.95 -23.32 34.68
C THR A 385 21.38 -21.93 35.14
N LYS A 386 22.67 -21.79 35.47
CA LYS A 386 23.33 -20.62 36.10
C LYS A 386 22.74 -19.27 35.65
N LYS A 387 22.51 -18.38 36.64
CA LYS A 387 22.06 -16.99 36.44
C LYS A 387 22.82 -16.35 35.26
N PRO A 388 22.14 -15.91 34.19
CA PRO A 388 22.83 -15.22 33.11
C PRO A 388 23.44 -13.93 33.66
N ARG A 389 24.70 -13.63 33.28
CA ARG A 389 25.32 -12.32 33.49
C ARG A 389 24.30 -11.25 33.04
N LYS A 390 23.97 -10.29 33.92
CA LYS A 390 23.05 -9.18 33.63
C LYS A 390 23.59 -8.36 32.46
N LYS A 391 23.33 -8.77 31.22
CA LYS A 391 23.49 -7.87 30.06
C LYS A 391 22.50 -6.73 30.28
N LYS A 392 22.98 -5.49 30.26
CA LYS A 392 22.11 -4.31 30.28
C LYS A 392 21.17 -4.40 29.08
N SER A 393 19.87 -4.34 29.34
CA SER A 393 18.86 -4.38 28.29
C SER A 393 19.03 -3.18 27.34
N CYS A 394 18.91 -3.39 26.03
CA CYS A 394 18.93 -2.32 25.03
C CYS A 394 17.83 -1.27 25.28
N LEU A 395 16.73 -1.69 25.92
CA LEU A 395 15.60 -0.84 26.27
C LEU A 395 16.00 0.24 27.30
N LEU A 396 16.97 -0.04 28.19
CA LEU A 396 17.41 0.90 29.23
C LEU A 396 18.12 2.14 28.65
N SER A 397 18.72 2.00 27.47
CA SER A 397 19.38 3.07 26.73
C SER A 397 18.52 3.63 25.59
N CYS A 398 17.33 3.09 25.37
CA CYS A 398 16.46 3.48 24.27
C CYS A 398 15.70 4.77 24.63
N PRO A 399 15.79 5.85 23.83
CA PRO A 399 15.25 7.17 24.15
C PRO A 399 13.73 7.29 23.90
N VAL A 400 13.03 6.18 23.72
CA VAL A 400 11.59 6.15 23.41
C VAL A 400 10.79 6.83 24.51
N LYS A 401 10.02 7.84 24.12
CA LYS A 401 9.08 8.60 24.96
C LYS A 401 7.65 8.13 24.79
N VAL A 402 7.29 7.65 23.60
CA VAL A 402 5.93 7.21 23.27
C VAL A 402 5.95 5.76 22.81
N LEU A 403 5.23 4.89 23.51
CA LEU A 403 4.99 3.51 23.11
C LEU A 403 3.54 3.35 22.68
N MET A 404 3.29 2.93 21.44
CA MET A 404 1.94 2.67 20.92
C MET A 404 1.78 1.18 20.66
N ILE A 405 0.81 0.54 21.30
CA ILE A 405 0.48 -0.87 21.11
C ILE A 405 -0.89 -0.97 20.44
N TYR A 406 -0.95 -1.60 19.28
CA TYR A 406 -2.18 -1.90 18.56
C TYR A 406 -2.51 -3.38 18.67
N GLY A 407 -3.80 -3.72 18.83
CA GLY A 407 -4.25 -5.11 18.87
C GLY A 407 -3.86 -5.83 20.17
N TYR A 408 -3.94 -5.14 21.32
CA TYR A 408 -3.63 -5.75 22.61
C TYR A 408 -4.76 -6.69 23.05
N GLY A 409 -4.46 -7.99 23.16
CA GLY A 409 -5.45 -9.03 23.50
C GLY A 409 -5.62 -9.29 25.00
N GLY A 410 -4.73 -8.77 25.86
CA GLY A 410 -4.79 -8.97 27.31
C GLY A 410 -4.36 -10.35 27.80
N SER A 411 -3.69 -11.14 26.97
CA SER A 411 -3.16 -12.44 27.42
C SER A 411 -2.06 -12.27 28.47
N CYS A 412 -1.84 -13.29 29.29
CA CYS A 412 -0.77 -13.28 30.31
C CYS A 412 0.62 -13.03 29.70
N GLY A 413 0.87 -13.48 28.47
CA GLY A 413 2.12 -13.23 27.75
C GLY A 413 2.28 -11.74 27.38
N GLU A 414 1.23 -11.15 26.82
CA GLU A 414 1.23 -9.73 26.43
C GLU A 414 1.35 -8.81 27.65
N LEU A 415 0.68 -9.14 28.76
CA LEU A 415 0.79 -8.39 30.01
C LEU A 415 2.21 -8.41 30.58
N LYS A 416 2.88 -9.57 30.55
CA LYS A 416 4.29 -9.69 30.96
C LYS A 416 5.20 -8.87 30.05
N GLN A 417 4.95 -8.89 28.74
CA GLN A 417 5.72 -8.13 27.77
C GLN A 417 5.52 -6.63 27.94
N MET A 418 4.29 -6.19 28.20
CA MET A 418 3.96 -4.79 28.52
C MET A 418 4.69 -4.34 29.78
N ARG A 419 4.63 -5.14 30.86
CA ARG A 419 5.38 -4.87 32.10
C ARG A 419 6.87 -4.72 31.82
N HIS A 420 7.44 -5.61 31.02
CA HIS A 420 8.86 -5.56 30.65
C HIS A 420 9.23 -4.28 29.91
N PHE A 421 8.39 -3.78 28.99
CA PHE A 421 8.62 -2.49 28.34
C PHE A 421 8.55 -1.33 29.34
N MET A 422 7.53 -1.30 30.20
CA MET A 422 7.36 -0.22 31.18
C MET A 422 8.50 -0.16 32.20
N GLU A 423 9.03 -1.30 32.63
CA GLU A 423 10.13 -1.35 33.59
C GLU A 423 11.50 -0.99 32.98
N ASN A 424 11.69 -1.22 31.68
CA ASN A 424 12.99 -1.06 31.03
C ASN A 424 13.11 0.18 30.13
N LEU A 425 12.02 0.76 29.63
CA LEU A 425 12.05 2.01 28.85
C LEU A 425 12.04 3.22 29.80
N ARG A 426 13.22 3.71 30.16
CA ARG A 426 13.39 4.73 31.22
C ARG A 426 12.87 6.11 30.88
N PHE A 427 12.78 6.44 29.59
CA PHE A 427 12.36 7.75 29.09
C PHE A 427 10.88 7.77 28.69
N LEU A 428 10.14 6.69 28.97
CA LEU A 428 8.76 6.54 28.57
C LEU A 428 7.86 7.53 29.32
N GLU A 429 7.18 8.38 28.57
CA GLU A 429 6.25 9.40 29.06
C GLU A 429 4.79 8.99 28.81
N VAL A 430 4.53 8.39 27.64
CA VAL A 430 3.18 8.03 27.21
C VAL A 430 3.15 6.62 26.62
N VAL A 431 2.18 5.84 27.09
CA VAL A 431 1.80 4.56 26.49
C VAL A 431 0.40 4.70 25.90
N LYS A 432 0.24 4.42 24.61
CA LYS A 432 -1.07 4.39 23.93
C LYS A 432 -1.43 2.96 23.61
N VAL A 433 -2.60 2.48 24.01
CA VAL A 433 -3.02 1.09 23.79
C VAL A 433 -4.36 1.05 23.08
N ARG A 434 -4.39 0.42 21.91
CA ARG A 434 -5.63 0.01 21.24
C ARG A 434 -5.89 -1.46 21.57
N ILE A 435 -6.91 -1.70 22.37
CA ILE A 435 -7.34 -3.05 22.76
C ILE A 435 -7.99 -3.72 21.55
N GLN A 436 -7.67 -5.00 21.32
CA GLN A 436 -8.37 -5.82 20.34
C GLN A 436 -9.74 -6.21 20.93
N VAL A 437 -10.81 -5.61 20.41
CA VAL A 437 -12.17 -5.85 20.92
C VAL A 437 -12.90 -6.80 19.98
N ASP A 438 -12.75 -8.10 20.22
CA ASP A 438 -13.61 -9.11 19.56
C ASP A 438 -14.98 -9.20 20.27
N GLN A 439 -15.06 -8.77 21.54
CA GLN A 439 -16.27 -8.68 22.37
C GLN A 439 -16.14 -7.54 23.38
N GLN A 440 -17.15 -6.67 23.48
CA GLN A 440 -17.12 -5.43 24.29
C GLN A 440 -16.93 -5.71 25.80
N ASP A 441 -17.36 -6.88 26.28
CA ASP A 441 -17.29 -7.30 27.69
C ASP A 441 -15.86 -7.55 28.21
N LYS A 442 -14.89 -7.76 27.32
CA LYS A 442 -13.48 -8.01 27.68
C LYS A 442 -12.67 -6.72 27.85
N TYR A 443 -13.21 -5.58 27.46
CA TYR A 443 -12.48 -4.30 27.48
C TYR A 443 -12.13 -3.86 28.91
N LEU A 444 -13.11 -3.79 29.81
CA LEU A 444 -12.94 -3.26 31.16
C LEU A 444 -11.92 -4.05 32.00
N PRO A 445 -11.96 -5.40 32.05
CA PRO A 445 -10.96 -6.17 32.80
C PRO A 445 -9.52 -5.97 32.30
N ILE A 446 -9.34 -5.90 30.99
CA ILE A 446 -8.03 -5.70 30.35
C ILE A 446 -7.50 -4.29 30.65
N ALA A 447 -8.37 -3.28 30.54
CA ALA A 447 -8.02 -1.91 30.87
C ALA A 447 -7.63 -1.75 32.35
N ASP A 448 -8.39 -2.35 33.27
CA ASP A 448 -8.10 -2.32 34.71
C ASP A 448 -6.76 -2.98 35.04
N GLU A 449 -6.41 -4.07 34.37
CA GLU A 449 -5.13 -4.75 34.58
C GLU A 449 -3.94 -3.90 34.10
N LEU A 450 -4.07 -3.23 32.96
CA LEU A 450 -3.07 -2.27 32.46
C LEU A 450 -2.93 -1.05 33.39
N MET A 451 -4.03 -0.54 33.94
CA MET A 451 -3.97 0.57 34.90
C MET A 451 -3.29 0.16 36.21
N LYS A 452 -3.46 -1.08 36.67
CA LYS A 452 -2.72 -1.62 37.82
C LYS A 452 -1.20 -1.73 37.54
N LEU A 453 -0.79 -2.02 36.30
CA LEU A 453 0.62 -2.01 35.92
C LEU A 453 1.25 -0.63 36.08
N LEU A 454 0.54 0.45 35.72
CA LEU A 454 1.06 1.81 35.87
C LEU A 454 1.38 2.17 37.32
N ALA A 455 0.49 1.81 38.24
CA ALA A 455 0.68 2.07 39.66
C ALA A 455 1.98 1.44 40.20
N THR A 456 2.52 0.42 39.51
CA THR A 456 3.74 -0.28 39.92
C THR A 456 5.00 0.09 39.11
N ALA A 457 4.89 0.60 37.89
CA ALA A 457 6.04 0.69 36.97
C ALA A 457 6.71 2.09 36.89
N SER A 458 5.97 3.21 37.00
CA SER A 458 6.56 4.57 36.98
C SER A 458 5.54 5.65 37.32
N SER A 459 5.87 6.58 38.22
CA SER A 459 4.98 7.70 38.61
C SER A 459 4.85 8.81 37.56
N LYS A 460 5.65 8.78 36.48
CA LYS A 460 5.67 9.82 35.42
C LYS A 460 5.02 9.42 34.10
N CYS A 461 4.75 8.12 33.90
CA CYS A 461 4.22 7.59 32.63
C CYS A 461 2.69 7.59 32.63
N LYS A 462 2.06 8.04 31.53
CA LYS A 462 0.59 8.05 31.35
C LYS A 462 0.15 6.98 30.34
N ILE A 463 -0.92 6.24 30.63
CA ILE A 463 -1.59 5.39 29.62
C ILE A 463 -2.78 6.14 29.03
N HIS A 464 -2.92 6.07 27.71
CA HIS A 464 -4.14 6.46 27.00
C HIS A 464 -4.65 5.26 26.21
N PHE A 465 -5.95 4.97 26.33
CA PHE A 465 -6.61 4.03 25.44
C PHE A 465 -7.03 4.79 24.17
N ILE A 466 -6.70 4.25 23.00
CA ILE A 466 -6.87 4.90 21.69
C ILE A 466 -7.69 4.08 20.71
#